data_AF-A0A3N4ZQ67-F1
#
_entry.id   AF-A0A3N4ZQ67-F1
#
_cell.length_a   1.000
_cell.length_b   1.000
_cell.length_c   1.000
_cell.angle_alpha   90.00
_cell.angle_beta   90.00
_cell.angle_gamma   90.00
#
_symmetry.space_group_name_H-M   'P 1'
#
loop_
_entity.id
_entity.type
_entity.pdbx_description
1 polymer ?
#
loop_
_entity_poly.entity_id
_entity_poly.type
_entity_poly.pdbx_seq_one_letter_code
_entity_poly.pdbx_strand_id
1 'polypeptide(L)'
;MSLAAAMAFGLAPKKATAELHKRFKEILKRDGLSPWEIAYLRGKIEKWPPGYAEQWAAGYAEGRAAVRAEGILSALEARGIAVPANVRERIASCTDLDALALWLDRSLTVTTADDLFGEGAEAPPE
;
A
#
# COMPACT_ATOMS: atom_id res chain seq x y z
N MET A 1 1.12 -11.18 -8.53
CA MET A 1 1.17 -11.63 -9.95
C MET A 1 0.95 -13.13 -9.98
N SER A 2 -0.06 -13.61 -10.72
CA SER A 2 -0.29 -15.05 -10.94
C SER A 2 0.94 -15.72 -11.58
N LEU A 3 1.19 -17.00 -11.27
CA LEU A 3 2.26 -17.81 -11.87
C LEU A 3 2.24 -17.75 -13.40
N ALA A 4 1.05 -17.65 -14.00
CA ALA A 4 0.86 -17.49 -15.44
C ALA A 4 1.42 -16.16 -15.98
N ALA A 5 1.31 -15.06 -15.23
CA ALA A 5 1.85 -13.77 -15.61
C ALA A 5 3.38 -13.71 -15.49
N ALA A 6 3.98 -14.44 -14.53
CA ALA A 6 5.44 -14.54 -14.41
C ALA A 6 6.07 -15.33 -15.57
N MET A 7 5.41 -16.42 -16.01
CA MET A 7 5.88 -17.22 -17.15
C MET A 7 5.80 -16.46 -18.48
N ALA A 8 4.77 -15.61 -18.68
CA ALA A 8 4.65 -14.77 -19.88
C ALA A 8 5.82 -13.79 -20.09
N PHE A 9 6.54 -13.44 -19.01
CA PHE A 9 7.74 -12.59 -19.05
C PHE A 9 9.06 -13.35 -18.89
N GLY A 10 9.04 -14.70 -18.90
CA GLY A 10 10.25 -15.53 -18.79
C GLY A 10 11.00 -15.42 -17.45
N LEU A 11 10.35 -14.89 -16.41
CA LEU A 11 10.96 -14.69 -15.10
C LEU A 11 10.73 -15.91 -14.21
N ALA A 12 11.80 -16.41 -13.60
CA ALA A 12 11.68 -17.37 -12.50
C ALA A 12 10.83 -16.73 -11.37
N PRO A 13 9.97 -17.49 -10.65
CA PRO A 13 9.02 -16.94 -9.68
C PRO A 13 9.65 -16.01 -8.63
N LYS A 14 10.85 -16.35 -8.15
CA LYS A 14 11.61 -15.52 -7.19
C LYS A 14 12.13 -14.21 -7.78
N LYS A 15 12.46 -14.18 -9.07
CA LYS A 15 12.89 -12.95 -9.76
C LYS A 15 11.70 -12.05 -10.11
N ALA A 16 10.57 -12.66 -10.47
CA ALA A 16 9.32 -11.92 -10.75
C ALA A 16 8.82 -11.15 -9.52
N THR A 17 8.88 -11.77 -8.34
CA THR A 17 8.49 -11.14 -7.08
C THR A 17 9.45 -10.02 -6.66
N ALA A 18 10.76 -10.24 -6.77
CA ALA A 18 11.76 -9.21 -6.48
C ALA A 18 11.69 -7.99 -7.43
N GLU A 19 11.46 -8.22 -8.73
CA GLU A 19 11.35 -7.13 -9.70
C GLU A 19 10.03 -6.37 -9.55
N LEU A 20 8.93 -7.07 -9.28
CA LEU A 20 7.65 -6.44 -8.95
C LEU A 20 7.78 -5.56 -7.71
N HIS A 21 8.43 -6.07 -6.65
CA HIS A 21 8.71 -5.33 -5.43
C HIS A 21 9.51 -4.06 -5.73
N LYS A 22 10.60 -4.18 -6.51
CA LYS A 22 11.42 -3.04 -6.92
C LYS A 22 10.59 -1.98 -7.65
N ARG A 23 9.79 -2.37 -8.65
CA ARG A 23 8.94 -1.43 -9.40
C ARG A 23 7.87 -0.79 -8.53
N PHE A 24 7.26 -1.54 -7.61
CA PHE A 24 6.27 -1.02 -6.67
C PHE A 24 6.90 0.01 -5.72
N LYS A 25 8.10 -0.27 -5.21
CA LYS A 25 8.85 0.63 -4.33
C LYS A 25 9.21 1.94 -5.02
N GLU A 26 9.60 1.90 -6.29
CA GLU A 26 9.87 3.11 -7.09
C GLU A 26 8.61 3.95 -7.34
N ILE A 27 7.46 3.31 -7.57
CA ILE A 27 6.18 4.02 -7.73
C ILE A 27 5.76 4.70 -6.43
N LEU A 28 5.97 4.04 -5.28
CA LEU A 28 5.57 4.56 -3.97
C LEU A 28 6.53 5.60 -3.39
N LYS A 29 7.83 5.48 -3.69
CA LYS A 29 8.90 6.44 -3.31
C LYS A 29 8.90 7.71 -4.16
N ARG A 30 8.07 7.81 -5.19
CA ARG A 30 7.82 9.12 -5.79
C ARG A 30 7.13 9.97 -4.75
N ASP A 31 7.94 10.71 -3.99
CA ASP A 31 7.54 11.84 -3.15
C ASP A 31 7.00 12.91 -4.10
N GLY A 32 5.78 12.69 -4.54
CA GLY A 32 4.98 13.66 -5.26
C GLY A 32 4.39 14.66 -4.29
N LEU A 33 3.77 15.69 -4.87
CA LEU A 33 2.95 16.64 -4.16
C LEU A 33 1.94 15.91 -3.25
N SER A 34 1.77 16.40 -2.02
CA SER A 34 0.73 15.96 -1.11
C SER A 34 -0.67 16.14 -1.73
N PRO A 35 -1.69 15.42 -1.25
CA PRO A 35 -3.07 15.64 -1.69
C PRO A 35 -3.47 17.12 -1.68
N TRP A 36 -3.06 17.85 -0.64
CA TRP A 36 -3.34 19.27 -0.51
C TRP A 36 -2.62 20.13 -1.56
N GLU A 37 -1.35 19.87 -1.82
CA GLU A 37 -0.59 20.60 -2.84
C GLU A 37 -1.12 20.35 -4.25
N ILE A 38 -1.52 19.11 -4.57
CA ILE A 38 -2.18 18.79 -5.84
C ILE A 38 -3.51 19.54 -5.95
N ALA A 39 -4.33 19.51 -4.90
CA ALA A 39 -5.62 20.21 -4.86
C ALA A 39 -5.45 21.73 -5.05
N TYR A 40 -4.48 22.33 -4.34
CA TYR A 40 -4.19 23.75 -4.40
C TYR A 40 -3.74 24.18 -5.80
N LEU A 41 -2.75 23.50 -6.38
CA LEU A 41 -2.24 23.82 -7.71
C LEU A 41 -3.32 23.67 -8.77
N ARG A 42 -4.10 22.58 -8.71
CA ARG A 42 -5.21 22.35 -9.64
C ARG A 42 -6.33 23.38 -9.47
N GLY A 43 -6.72 23.68 -8.24
CA GLY A 43 -7.72 24.71 -7.93
C GLY A 43 -7.31 26.11 -8.41
N LYS A 44 -6.02 26.44 -8.38
CA LYS A 44 -5.49 27.69 -8.96
C LYS A 44 -5.58 27.72 -10.49
N ILE A 45 -5.28 26.61 -11.16
CA ILE A 45 -5.34 26.49 -12.63
C ILE A 45 -6.79 26.50 -13.12
N GLU A 46 -7.66 25.73 -12.47
CA GLU A 46 -9.05 25.50 -12.88
C GLU A 46 -10.05 26.50 -12.25
N LYS A 47 -9.61 27.37 -11.34
CA LYS A 47 -10.43 28.38 -10.64
C LYS A 47 -11.62 27.76 -9.89
N TRP A 48 -11.35 26.76 -9.06
CA TRP A 48 -12.37 26.06 -8.29
C TRP A 48 -13.08 26.96 -7.26
N PRO A 49 -14.36 26.66 -6.94
CA PRO A 49 -15.08 27.35 -5.88
C PRO A 49 -14.49 27.04 -4.48
N PRO A 50 -14.72 27.91 -3.48
CA PRO A 50 -14.26 27.66 -2.11
C PRO A 50 -14.78 26.32 -1.55
N GLY A 51 -13.96 25.62 -0.76
CA GLY A 51 -14.32 24.33 -0.15
C GLY A 51 -14.18 23.10 -1.06
N TYR A 52 -14.03 23.29 -2.37
CA TYR A 52 -13.88 22.18 -3.31
C TYR A 52 -12.50 21.52 -3.24
N ALA A 53 -11.45 22.30 -2.93
CA ALA A 53 -10.09 21.78 -2.80
C ALA A 53 -9.96 20.82 -1.62
N GLU A 54 -10.60 21.13 -0.49
CA GLU A 54 -10.64 20.30 0.71
C GLU A 54 -11.37 18.98 0.46
N GLN A 55 -12.55 19.03 -0.18
CA GLN A 55 -13.31 17.83 -0.55
C GLN A 55 -12.54 16.94 -1.50
N TRP A 56 -11.90 17.54 -2.52
CA TRP A 56 -11.06 16.80 -3.46
C TRP A 56 -9.85 16.19 -2.77
N ALA A 57 -9.16 16.94 -1.90
CA ALA A 57 -7.99 16.46 -1.18
C ALA A 57 -8.34 15.30 -0.25
N ALA A 58 -9.48 15.36 0.44
CA ALA A 58 -10.00 14.27 1.25
C ALA A 58 -10.27 13.02 0.39
N GLY A 59 -11.04 13.14 -0.70
CA GLY A 59 -11.33 12.01 -1.58
C GLY A 59 -10.07 11.42 -2.25
N TYR A 60 -9.08 12.26 -2.59
CA TYR A 60 -7.80 11.79 -3.12
C TYR A 60 -6.98 11.05 -2.04
N ALA A 61 -6.94 11.56 -0.80
CA ALA A 61 -6.27 10.90 0.31
C ALA A 61 -6.91 9.54 0.64
N GLU A 62 -8.25 9.48 0.70
CA GLU A 62 -9.01 8.23 0.88
C GLU A 62 -8.72 7.24 -0.24
N GLY A 63 -8.77 7.67 -1.50
CA GLY A 63 -8.43 6.80 -2.64
C GLY A 63 -6.99 6.28 -2.60
N ARG A 64 -6.04 7.12 -2.14
CA ARG A 64 -4.64 6.72 -1.94
C ARG A 64 -4.50 5.69 -0.82
N ALA A 65 -5.24 5.84 0.27
CA ALA A 65 -5.23 4.89 1.36
C ALA A 65 -5.83 3.54 0.92
N ALA A 66 -7.00 3.55 0.27
CA ALA A 66 -7.66 2.35 -0.25
C ALA A 66 -6.76 1.55 -1.20
N VAL A 67 -6.12 2.22 -2.17
CA VAL A 67 -5.19 1.55 -3.12
C VAL A 67 -3.97 0.96 -2.40
N ARG A 68 -3.45 1.61 -1.35
CA ARG A 68 -2.35 1.05 -0.55
C ARG A 68 -2.80 -0.17 0.25
N ALA A 69 -3.97 -0.11 0.88
CA ALA A 69 -4.56 -1.24 1.58
C ALA A 69 -4.76 -2.44 0.65
N GLU A 70 -5.34 -2.24 -0.53
CA GLU A 70 -5.47 -3.27 -1.56
C GLU A 70 -4.11 -3.82 -2.02
N GLY A 71 -3.10 -2.96 -2.15
CA GLY A 71 -1.73 -3.33 -2.47
C GLY A 71 -1.11 -4.27 -1.44
N ILE A 72 -1.30 -3.99 -0.14
CA ILE A 72 -0.83 -4.84 0.97
C ILE A 72 -1.49 -6.22 0.88
N LEU A 73 -2.82 -6.27 0.75
CA LEU A 73 -3.57 -7.51 0.69
C LEU A 73 -3.16 -8.35 -0.53
N SER A 74 -3.01 -7.70 -1.69
CA SER A 74 -2.55 -8.35 -2.92
C SER A 74 -1.13 -8.91 -2.81
N ALA A 75 -0.25 -8.23 -2.08
CA ALA A 75 1.12 -8.69 -1.82
C ALA A 75 1.13 -9.94 -0.93
N LEU A 76 0.36 -9.96 0.16
CA LEU A 76 0.24 -11.13 1.03
C LEU A 76 -0.38 -12.33 0.30
N GLU A 77 -1.43 -12.11 -0.48
CA GLU A 77 -2.07 -13.15 -1.30
C GLU A 77 -1.09 -13.73 -2.33
N ALA A 78 -0.34 -12.88 -3.04
CA ALA A 78 0.66 -13.35 -4.01
C ALA A 78 1.79 -14.19 -3.37
N ARG A 79 1.99 -14.04 -2.06
CA ARG A 79 2.95 -14.81 -1.26
C ARG A 79 2.32 -16.04 -0.60
N GLY A 80 1.03 -16.25 -0.76
CA GLY A 80 0.29 -17.36 -0.14
C GLY A 80 0.11 -17.20 1.37
N ILE A 81 0.22 -15.98 1.90
CA ILE A 81 0.02 -15.71 3.32
C ILE A 81 -1.48 -15.54 3.57
N ALA A 82 -2.03 -16.38 4.44
CA ALA A 82 -3.42 -16.26 4.86
C ALA A 82 -3.62 -14.95 5.64
N VAL A 83 -4.67 -14.21 5.29
CA VAL A 83 -5.03 -12.95 5.96
C VAL A 83 -6.34 -13.15 6.72
N PRO A 84 -6.28 -13.27 8.06
CA PRO A 84 -7.47 -13.32 8.91
C PRO A 84 -8.38 -12.09 8.72
N ALA A 85 -9.67 -12.24 8.99
CA ALA A 85 -10.67 -11.19 8.76
C ALA A 85 -10.35 -9.89 9.54
N ASN A 86 -9.91 -10.01 10.80
CA ASN A 86 -9.51 -8.87 11.64
C ASN A 86 -8.31 -8.12 11.05
N VAL A 87 -7.31 -8.83 10.52
CA VAL A 87 -6.15 -8.23 9.87
C VAL A 87 -6.56 -7.52 8.59
N ARG A 88 -7.43 -8.15 7.79
CA ARG A 88 -7.98 -7.55 6.57
C ARG A 88 -8.74 -6.27 6.87
N GLU A 89 -9.61 -6.28 7.88
CA GLU A 89 -10.39 -5.11 8.28
C GLU A 89 -9.50 -3.98 8.81
N ARG A 90 -8.48 -4.30 9.62
CA ARG A 90 -7.48 -3.32 10.08
C ARG A 90 -6.72 -2.66 8.94
N ILE A 91 -6.35 -3.42 7.91
CA ILE A 91 -5.68 -2.87 6.73
C ILE A 91 -6.65 -2.00 5.93
N ALA A 92 -7.86 -2.47 5.67
CA ALA A 92 -8.85 -1.80 4.83
C ALA A 92 -9.41 -0.51 5.43
N SER A 93 -9.48 -0.41 6.76
CA SER A 93 -9.99 0.77 7.48
C SER A 93 -8.91 1.82 7.77
N CYS A 94 -7.63 1.51 7.55
CA CYS A 94 -6.54 2.42 7.84
C CYS A 94 -6.48 3.56 6.79
N THR A 95 -6.49 4.80 7.27
CA THR A 95 -6.34 6.01 6.44
C THR A 95 -4.97 6.67 6.60
N ASP A 96 -4.16 6.20 7.55
CA ASP A 96 -2.80 6.68 7.77
C ASP A 96 -1.89 6.20 6.63
N LEU A 97 -1.55 7.14 5.75
CA LEU A 97 -0.75 6.91 4.57
C LEU A 97 0.68 6.45 4.89
N ASP A 98 1.25 6.87 6.01
CA ASP A 98 2.61 6.51 6.41
C ASP A 98 2.64 5.12 7.03
N ALA A 99 1.67 4.80 7.89
CA ALA A 99 1.48 3.45 8.40
C ALA A 99 1.25 2.44 7.25
N LEU A 100 0.37 2.78 6.30
CA LEU A 100 0.12 1.96 5.12
C LEU A 100 1.38 1.80 4.25
N ALA A 101 2.21 2.83 4.12
CA ALA A 101 3.47 2.72 3.39
C ALA A 101 4.44 1.74 4.07
N LEU A 102 4.55 1.80 5.40
CA LEU A 102 5.37 0.89 6.19
C LEU A 102 4.87 -0.57 6.10
N TRP A 103 3.56 -0.78 6.26
CA TRP A 103 2.96 -2.12 6.14
C TRP A 103 3.11 -2.68 4.74
N LEU A 104 3.05 -1.84 3.71
CA LEU A 104 3.29 -2.27 2.34
C LEU A 104 4.73 -2.73 2.13
N ASP A 105 5.73 -2.05 2.70
CA ASP A 105 7.12 -2.52 2.66
C ASP A 105 7.29 -3.87 3.39
N ARG A 106 6.70 -3.98 4.59
CA ARG A 106 6.71 -5.21 5.40
C ARG A 106 5.99 -6.37 4.71
N SER A 107 4.88 -6.13 4.02
CA SER A 107 4.05 -7.16 3.37
C SER A 107 4.81 -8.06 2.40
N LEU A 108 5.98 -7.61 2.00
CA LEU A 108 6.83 -8.26 1.02
C LEU A 108 7.86 -9.21 1.66
N THR A 109 8.11 -9.10 2.96
CA THR A 109 9.11 -9.90 3.69
C THR A 109 8.51 -10.68 4.86
N VAL A 110 7.43 -10.20 5.48
CA VAL A 110 6.78 -10.82 6.65
C VAL A 110 6.40 -12.28 6.43
N THR A 111 6.42 -13.10 7.47
CA THR A 111 6.05 -14.52 7.36
C THR A 111 4.57 -14.77 7.64
N THR A 112 3.97 -13.92 8.46
CA THR A 112 2.54 -13.94 8.79
C THR A 112 1.91 -12.58 8.52
N ALA A 113 0.58 -12.52 8.47
CA ALA A 113 -0.13 -11.26 8.25
C ALA A 113 -0.01 -10.31 9.45
N ASP A 114 0.10 -10.84 10.68
CA ASP A 114 0.21 -10.03 11.90
C ASP A 114 1.58 -9.32 12.03
N ASP A 115 2.64 -9.93 11.50
CA ASP A 115 3.99 -9.34 11.46
C ASP A 115 4.02 -7.96 10.75
N LEU A 116 3.00 -7.65 9.92
CA LEU A 116 2.84 -6.35 9.26
C LEU A 116 2.86 -5.19 10.25
N PHE A 117 2.22 -5.36 11.39
CA PHE A 117 2.01 -4.28 12.35
C PHE A 117 3.25 -4.05 13.21
N GLY A 118 4.15 -5.03 13.26
CA GLY A 118 5.39 -4.98 14.02
C GLY A 118 5.11 -5.15 15.51
N GLU A 119 5.05 -6.40 15.95
CA GLU A 119 5.29 -6.82 17.33
C GLU A 119 5.62 -8.32 17.32
N GLY A 120 6.91 -8.60 17.32
CA GLY A 120 7.48 -9.84 17.87
C GLY A 120 8.31 -9.45 19.08
N ALA A 121 7.73 -8.75 20.06
CA ALA A 121 8.33 -8.62 21.38
C ALA A 121 7.89 -9.85 22.17
N GLU A 122 8.68 -10.91 22.03
CA GLU A 122 9.04 -11.88 23.06
C GLU A 122 8.10 -11.92 24.27
N ALA A 123 7.23 -12.94 24.32
CA ALA A 123 6.78 -13.44 25.60
C ALA A 123 8.03 -13.91 26.38
N PRO A 124 8.29 -13.41 27.60
CA PRO A 124 9.35 -13.96 28.44
C PRO A 124 9.08 -15.46 28.64
N PRO A 125 10.11 -16.34 28.64
CA PRO A 125 9.90 -17.72 29.03
C PRO A 125 9.52 -17.82 30.52
N GLU A 126 8.34 -18.41 30.73
CA GLU A 126 7.66 -18.87 31.96
C GLU A 126 7.32 -17.82 33.05
#